data_AF-A0A7X7B361-F1
#
_entry.id   AF-A0A7X7B361-F1
#
_cell.length_a   1.000
_cell.length_b   1.000
_cell.length_c   1.000
_cell.angle_alpha   90.00
_cell.angle_beta   90.00
_cell.angle_gamma   90.00
#
_symmetry.space_group_name_H-M   'P 1'
#
loop_
_entity.id
_entity.type
_entity.pdbx_description
1 polymer ?
#
loop_
_entity_poly.entity_id
_entity_poly.type
_entity_poly.pdbx_seq_one_letter_code
_entity_poly.pdbx_strand_id
1 'polypeptide(L)'
;MKQNKKKLLLVLGWILILIALGLLSIQLIYLILHRKFQIEYIDNRLFYIINIFVFICIFISLRVLNVFKEKLKALSAILFTLLVVFNIVLSIQDNRNIKNIVSISPDFKHVFSVKSNQKNNEAIYYRDYYKILARPKEIIELEISDNNDIKWLANDIAVLTSYDGEQPNIFIGTYGDRNDAVSYYYVAAEIQGIWENEDVRVKSSPDGVQITENNRSIDFQWKDIEQYGTLAIVLRKDHEDSWVIALNKDFKVQSDASKDLVGSISLYNASPKNTKVYNLGFISRTY
;
A
#
# COMPACT_ATOMS: atom_id res chain seq x y z
N MET A 1 29.52 3.73 42.51
CA MET A 1 28.48 4.19 41.55
C MET A 1 29.01 5.01 40.37
N LYS A 2 29.86 6.04 40.53
CA LYS A 2 30.32 6.91 39.41
C LYS A 2 31.12 6.18 38.31
N GLN A 3 31.94 5.20 38.67
CA GLN A 3 32.80 4.46 37.73
C GLN A 3 32.00 3.55 36.78
N ASN A 4 30.95 2.89 37.29
CA ASN A 4 30.03 2.07 36.49
C ASN A 4 29.24 2.92 35.48
N LYS A 5 28.84 4.15 35.85
CA LYS A 5 28.17 5.09 34.93
C LYS A 5 29.07 5.49 33.76
N LYS A 6 30.35 5.79 34.02
CA LYS A 6 31.31 6.14 32.96
C LYS A 6 31.56 4.98 31.99
N LYS A 7 31.68 3.76 32.51
CA LYS A 7 31.82 2.54 31.69
C LYS A 7 30.59 2.28 30.83
N LEU A 8 29.38 2.48 31.38
CA LEU A 8 28.12 2.34 30.64
C LEU A 8 28.02 3.34 29.47
N LEU A 9 28.37 4.61 29.71
CA LEU A 9 28.37 5.64 28.67
C LEU A 9 29.33 5.31 27.52
N LEU A 10 30.52 4.80 27.83
CA LEU A 10 31.47 4.34 26.82
C LEU A 10 30.87 3.23 25.94
N VAL A 11 30.26 2.21 26.56
CA VAL A 11 29.61 1.10 25.84
C VAL A 11 28.48 1.62 24.95
N LEU A 12 27.62 2.50 25.48
CA LEU A 12 26.52 3.09 24.72
C LEU A 12 27.01 3.87 23.49
N GLY A 13 28.08 4.67 23.64
CA GLY A 13 28.67 5.41 22.53
C GLY A 13 29.14 4.50 21.40
N TRP A 14 29.83 3.40 21.72
CA TRP A 14 30.26 2.43 20.72
C TRP A 14 29.11 1.68 20.06
N ILE A 15 28.06 1.33 20.82
CA ILE A 15 26.84 0.71 20.25
C ILE A 15 26.20 1.64 19.21
N LEU A 16 26.08 2.94 19.51
CA LEU A 16 25.53 3.92 18.57
C LEU A 16 26.36 4.05 17.29
N ILE A 17 27.70 3.97 17.40
CA ILE A 17 28.58 3.94 16.21
C ILE A 17 28.31 2.69 15.37
N LEU A 18 28.19 1.52 16.00
CA LEU A 18 27.89 0.27 15.29
C LEU A 18 26.54 0.33 14.58
N ILE A 19 25.50 0.88 15.22
CA ILE A 19 24.18 1.10 14.61
C ILE A 19 24.31 2.04 13.40
N ALA A 20 25.01 3.16 13.54
CA ALA A 20 25.21 4.11 12.44
C ALA A 20 25.94 3.46 11.25
N LEU A 21 26.99 2.67 11.50
CA LEU A 21 27.72 1.94 10.46
C LEU A 21 26.83 0.90 9.76
N GLY A 22 25.98 0.20 10.50
CA GLY A 22 25.01 -0.74 9.94
C GLY A 22 24.02 -0.05 8.99
N LEU A 23 23.46 1.09 9.41
CA LEU A 23 22.53 1.86 8.59
C LEU A 23 23.19 2.51 7.37
N LEU A 24 24.42 3.01 7.51
CA LEU A 24 25.22 3.48 6.36
C LEU A 24 25.48 2.36 5.35
N SER A 25 25.75 1.15 5.84
CA SER A 25 25.94 -0.02 4.98
C SER A 25 24.66 -0.36 4.22
N ILE A 26 23.50 -0.30 4.89
CA ILE A 26 22.18 -0.48 4.26
C ILE A 26 21.96 0.58 3.17
N GLN A 27 22.30 1.85 3.43
CA GLN A 27 22.16 2.92 2.42
C GLN A 27 23.07 2.70 1.21
N LEU A 28 24.32 2.25 1.44
CA LEU A 28 25.23 1.94 0.35
C LEU A 28 24.71 0.76 -0.50
N ILE A 29 24.21 -0.29 0.15
CA ILE A 29 23.58 -1.43 -0.52
C ILE A 29 22.35 -0.96 -1.31
N TYR A 30 21.50 -0.11 -0.72
CA TYR A 30 20.35 0.47 -1.41
C TYR A 30 20.75 1.19 -2.69
N LEU A 31 21.78 2.07 -2.66
CA LEU A 31 22.22 2.79 -3.85
C LEU A 31 22.71 1.85 -4.97
N ILE A 32 23.37 0.74 -4.61
CA ILE A 32 23.78 -0.30 -5.56
C ILE A 32 22.55 -1.02 -6.13
N LEU A 33 21.60 -1.42 -5.28
CA LEU A 33 20.38 -2.12 -5.69
C LEU A 33 19.47 -1.25 -6.56
N HIS A 34 19.33 0.03 -6.23
CA HIS A 34 18.58 1.01 -7.01
C HIS A 34 19.15 1.13 -8.41
N ARG A 35 20.46 1.37 -8.52
CA ARG A 35 21.13 1.52 -9.81
C ARG A 35 21.07 0.25 -10.68
N LYS A 36 21.19 -0.93 -10.09
CA LYS A 36 21.30 -2.20 -10.84
C LYS A 36 19.96 -2.86 -11.13
N PHE A 37 19.00 -2.75 -10.22
CA PHE A 37 17.77 -3.55 -10.25
C PHE A 37 16.49 -2.70 -10.19
N GLN A 38 16.60 -1.36 -10.27
CA GLN A 38 15.46 -0.45 -10.16
C GLN A 38 14.64 -0.70 -8.88
N ILE A 39 15.34 -1.08 -7.80
CA ILE A 39 14.74 -1.21 -6.48
C ILE A 39 14.69 0.17 -5.84
N GLU A 40 13.55 0.53 -5.29
CA GLU A 40 13.36 1.78 -4.58
C GLU A 40 12.91 1.51 -3.16
N TYR A 41 13.00 2.52 -2.28
CA TYR A 41 12.26 2.45 -1.04
C TYR A 41 10.75 2.47 -1.36
N ILE A 42 9.98 1.75 -0.54
CA ILE A 42 8.51 1.72 -0.62
C ILE A 42 7.91 3.13 -0.46
N ASP A 43 8.62 3.97 0.29
CA ASP A 43 8.37 5.40 0.47
C ASP A 43 9.70 6.13 0.36
N ASN A 44 9.84 7.04 -0.60
CA ASN A 44 11.09 7.76 -0.84
C ASN A 44 11.59 8.52 0.40
N ARG A 45 10.69 8.93 1.30
CA ARG A 45 11.03 9.64 2.54
C ARG A 45 11.93 8.81 3.46
N LEU A 46 11.86 7.47 3.37
CA LEU A 46 12.69 6.56 4.16
C LEU A 46 14.19 6.78 3.93
N PHE A 47 14.60 7.09 2.70
CA PHE A 47 16.00 7.38 2.40
C PHE A 47 16.54 8.51 3.30
N TYR A 48 15.79 9.61 3.40
CA TYR A 48 16.15 10.77 4.20
C TYR A 48 16.02 10.52 5.70
N ILE A 49 14.96 9.82 6.14
CA ILE A 49 14.74 9.47 7.55
C ILE A 49 15.89 8.61 8.09
N ILE A 50 16.31 7.59 7.33
CA ILE A 50 17.44 6.73 7.71
C ILE A 50 18.73 7.56 7.80
N ASN A 51 18.97 8.47 6.85
CA ASN A 51 20.16 9.35 6.89
C ASN A 51 20.14 10.27 8.13
N ILE A 52 19.00 10.87 8.46
CA ILE A 52 18.85 11.68 9.67
C ILE A 52 19.15 10.85 10.92
N PHE A 53 18.64 9.62 10.99
CA PHE A 53 18.87 8.72 12.12
C PHE A 53 20.35 8.32 12.26
N VAL A 54 21.05 8.09 11.14
CA VAL A 54 22.52 7.90 11.12
C VAL A 54 23.22 9.11 11.75
N PHE A 55 22.89 10.33 11.32
CA PHE A 55 23.52 11.53 11.87
C PHE A 55 23.24 11.72 13.36
N ILE A 56 22.03 11.39 13.82
CA ILE A 56 21.68 11.41 15.26
C ILE A 56 22.54 10.43 16.04
N CYS A 57 22.66 9.19 15.57
CA CYS A 57 23.49 8.16 16.22
C CYS A 57 24.96 8.59 16.30
N ILE A 58 25.52 9.10 15.20
CA ILE A 58 26.89 9.61 15.16
C ILE A 58 27.05 10.79 16.11
N PHE A 59 26.16 11.79 16.07
CA PHE A 59 26.26 12.97 16.91
C PHE A 59 26.20 12.63 18.40
N ILE A 60 25.23 11.81 18.83
CA ILE A 60 25.10 11.36 20.21
C ILE A 60 26.34 10.56 20.63
N SER A 61 26.82 9.65 19.77
CA SER A 61 28.00 8.83 20.09
C SER A 61 29.25 9.69 20.33
N LEU A 62 29.51 10.68 19.47
CA LEU A 62 30.67 11.58 19.57
C LEU A 62 30.60 12.45 20.84
N ARG A 63 29.39 12.85 21.24
CA ARG A 63 29.15 13.59 22.48
C ARG A 63 29.36 12.74 23.72
N VAL A 64 28.81 11.52 23.74
CA VAL A 64 28.92 10.58 24.86
C VAL A 64 30.36 10.12 25.08
N LEU A 65 31.09 9.84 24.00
CA LEU A 65 32.50 9.46 24.04
C LEU A 65 33.45 10.64 24.29
N ASN A 66 32.92 11.87 24.32
CA ASN A 66 33.67 13.10 24.54
C ASN A 66 34.90 13.22 23.61
N VAL A 67 34.74 12.86 22.34
CA VAL A 67 35.81 12.80 21.34
C VAL A 67 36.41 14.18 21.05
N PHE A 68 35.58 15.22 21.09
CA PHE A 68 35.96 16.57 20.71
C PHE A 68 36.41 17.45 21.89
N LYS A 69 37.41 18.30 21.64
CA LYS A 69 37.77 19.43 22.52
C LYS A 69 36.59 20.43 22.59
N GLU A 70 36.51 21.22 23.67
CA GLU A 70 35.37 22.13 23.94
C GLU A 70 34.99 23.03 22.75
N LYS A 71 35.96 23.62 22.04
CA LYS A 71 35.68 24.48 20.86
C LYS A 71 35.08 23.70 19.67
N LEU A 72 35.46 22.43 19.49
CA LEU A 72 34.96 21.57 18.41
C LEU A 72 33.57 21.00 18.69
N LYS A 73 33.16 20.96 19.97
CA LYS A 73 31.80 20.57 20.34
C LYS A 73 30.77 21.49 19.72
N ALA A 74 30.95 22.81 19.83
CA ALA A 74 30.04 23.78 19.21
C ALA A 74 29.97 23.61 17.69
N LEU A 75 31.12 23.48 17.02
CA LEU A 75 31.18 23.26 15.57
C LEU A 75 30.46 21.97 15.14
N SER A 76 30.66 20.86 15.88
CA SER A 76 29.98 19.59 15.58
C SER A 76 28.46 19.68 15.70
N ALA A 77 27.93 20.50 16.62
CA ALA A 77 26.50 20.72 16.74
C ALA A 77 25.95 21.51 15.55
N ILE A 78 26.65 22.56 15.13
CA ILE A 78 26.27 23.34 13.95
C ILE A 78 26.24 22.44 12.70
N LEU A 79 27.30 21.65 12.49
CA LEU A 79 27.37 20.72 11.35
C LEU A 79 26.26 19.66 11.37
N PHE A 80 26.00 19.07 12.53
CA PHE A 80 24.90 18.12 12.70
C PHE A 80 23.54 18.74 12.32
N THR A 81 23.26 19.95 12.83
CA THR A 81 22.02 20.66 12.52
C THR A 81 21.90 20.92 11.01
N LEU A 82 22.97 21.36 10.36
CA LEU A 82 22.98 21.59 8.91
C LEU A 82 22.67 20.31 8.12
N LEU A 83 23.26 19.17 8.50
CA LEU A 83 23.03 17.88 7.84
C LEU A 83 21.58 17.39 8.00
N VAL A 84 21.00 17.57 9.18
CA VAL A 84 19.58 17.22 9.43
C VAL A 84 18.66 18.13 8.62
N VAL A 85 18.85 19.46 8.70
CA VAL A 85 18.05 20.43 7.93
C VAL A 85 18.14 20.16 6.43
N PHE A 86 19.34 19.86 5.92
CA PHE A 86 19.53 19.51 4.51
C PHE A 86 18.71 18.29 4.09
N ASN A 87 18.70 17.21 4.88
CA ASN A 87 17.89 16.02 4.56
C ASN A 87 16.40 16.27 4.66
N ILE A 88 15.96 17.11 5.61
CA ILE A 88 14.55 17.52 5.70
C ILE A 88 14.13 18.30 4.46
N VAL A 89 14.93 19.28 4.04
CA VAL A 89 14.65 20.10 2.84
C VAL A 89 14.60 19.22 1.59
N LEU A 90 15.58 18.32 1.41
CA LEU A 90 15.57 17.38 0.28
C LEU A 90 14.35 16.46 0.32
N SER A 91 13.97 15.94 1.49
CA SER A 91 12.79 15.09 1.63
C SER A 91 11.49 15.81 1.25
N ILE A 92 11.36 17.09 1.63
CA ILE A 92 10.20 17.91 1.27
C ILE A 92 10.18 18.17 -0.24
N GLN A 93 11.33 18.51 -0.82
CA GLN A 93 11.45 18.76 -2.24
C GLN A 93 11.14 17.50 -3.08
N ASP A 94 11.65 16.35 -2.68
CA ASP A 94 11.36 15.06 -3.34
C ASP A 94 9.87 14.73 -3.23
N ASN A 95 9.27 14.85 -2.05
CA ASN A 95 7.85 14.58 -1.85
C ASN A 95 6.92 15.55 -2.59
N ARG A 96 7.39 16.76 -2.92
CA ARG A 96 6.67 17.71 -3.78
C ARG A 96 6.72 17.31 -5.25
N ASN A 97 7.78 16.65 -5.70
CA ASN A 97 7.91 16.17 -7.07
C ASN A 97 7.20 14.82 -7.25
N ILE A 98 7.37 13.93 -6.27
CA ILE A 98 6.85 12.57 -6.26
C ILE A 98 6.02 12.40 -4.99
N LYS A 99 4.71 12.40 -5.16
CA LYS A 99 3.78 12.12 -4.06
C LYS A 99 3.77 10.61 -3.80
N ASN A 100 4.16 10.22 -2.59
CA ASN A 100 4.18 8.83 -2.16
C ASN A 100 2.86 8.52 -1.42
N ILE A 101 2.08 7.59 -1.96
CA ILE A 101 0.81 7.14 -1.40
C ILE A 101 1.02 5.71 -0.90
N VAL A 102 1.08 5.54 0.42
CA VAL A 102 1.49 4.29 1.05
C VAL A 102 0.50 3.88 2.13
N SER A 103 0.13 2.60 2.16
CA SER A 103 -0.71 2.02 3.20
C SER A 103 -0.23 0.61 3.54
N ILE A 104 -0.24 0.25 4.82
CA ILE A 104 0.21 -1.06 5.30
C ILE A 104 -1.02 -1.94 5.52
N SER A 105 -0.94 -3.19 5.06
CA SER A 105 -2.00 -4.19 5.26
C SER A 105 -2.31 -4.44 6.75
N PRO A 106 -3.55 -4.82 7.10
CA PRO A 106 -3.94 -5.15 8.48
C PRO A 106 -3.07 -6.20 9.17
N ASP A 107 -2.50 -7.17 8.45
CA ASP A 107 -1.59 -8.18 9.02
C ASP A 107 -0.10 -7.84 8.83
N PHE A 108 0.20 -6.63 8.37
CA PHE A 108 1.54 -6.11 8.16
C PHE A 108 2.40 -6.95 7.19
N LYS A 109 1.79 -7.80 6.35
CA LYS A 109 2.51 -8.65 5.40
C LYS A 109 2.79 -7.93 4.08
N HIS A 110 1.89 -7.05 3.68
CA HIS A 110 1.93 -6.31 2.42
C HIS A 110 1.92 -4.80 2.65
N VAL A 111 2.53 -4.07 1.72
CA VAL A 111 2.47 -2.60 1.66
C VAL A 111 1.98 -2.17 0.28
N PHE A 112 0.85 -1.47 0.26
CA PHE A 112 0.39 -0.77 -0.93
C PHE A 112 1.19 0.51 -1.10
N SER A 113 1.80 0.68 -2.28
CA SER A 113 2.58 1.86 -2.61
C SER A 113 2.35 2.30 -4.04
N VAL A 114 1.99 3.57 -4.19
CA VAL A 114 1.88 4.26 -5.47
C VAL A 114 2.69 5.53 -5.39
N LYS A 115 3.47 5.80 -6.44
CA LYS A 115 4.23 7.05 -6.58
C LYS A 115 3.66 7.83 -7.75
N SER A 116 3.14 9.02 -7.46
CA SER A 116 2.54 9.91 -8.45
C SER A 116 3.48 11.09 -8.71
N ASN A 117 3.93 11.22 -9.95
CA ASN A 117 4.78 12.31 -10.40
C ASN A 117 3.91 13.53 -10.70
N GLN A 118 4.12 14.60 -9.94
CA GLN A 118 3.31 15.82 -9.99
C GLN A 118 3.55 16.66 -11.25
N LYS A 119 4.56 16.33 -12.08
CA LYS A 119 4.86 17.09 -13.31
C LYS A 119 4.13 16.59 -14.54
N ASN A 120 3.94 15.28 -14.65
CA ASN A 120 3.35 14.63 -15.83
C ASN A 120 2.10 13.80 -15.48
N ASN A 121 1.64 13.87 -14.23
CA ASN A 121 0.51 13.10 -13.68
C ASN A 121 0.66 11.57 -13.81
N GLU A 122 1.86 11.06 -14.10
CA GLU A 122 2.08 9.62 -14.16
C GLU A 122 2.09 9.03 -12.75
N ALA A 123 1.23 8.05 -12.53
CA ALA A 123 1.22 7.25 -11.31
C ALA A 123 1.77 5.85 -11.60
N ILE A 124 2.68 5.38 -10.75
CA ILE A 124 3.27 4.05 -10.88
C ILE A 124 2.97 3.26 -9.61
N TYR A 125 2.36 2.09 -9.77
CA TYR A 125 2.18 1.13 -8.68
C TYR A 125 3.45 0.33 -8.45
N TYR A 126 3.85 0.22 -7.19
CA TYR A 126 5.03 -0.51 -6.76
C TYR A 126 4.62 -1.77 -6.00
N ARG A 127 5.26 -2.88 -6.35
CA ARG A 127 5.14 -4.13 -5.59
C ARG A 127 6.19 -4.15 -4.49
N ASP A 128 5.77 -4.41 -3.26
CA ASP A 128 6.66 -4.49 -2.12
C ASP A 128 7.52 -5.76 -2.17
N TYR A 129 8.79 -5.58 -1.83
CA TYR A 129 9.77 -6.64 -1.64
C TYR A 129 10.45 -6.39 -0.30
N TYR A 130 10.38 -7.33 0.63
CA TYR A 130 10.93 -7.16 1.99
C TYR A 130 10.36 -5.94 2.74
N LYS A 131 9.12 -5.52 2.44
CA LYS A 131 8.33 -4.44 3.09
C LYS A 131 8.84 -3.01 2.93
N ILE A 132 10.15 -2.76 3.05
CA ILE A 132 10.73 -1.41 2.97
C ILE A 132 11.24 -1.07 1.57
N LEU A 133 11.43 -2.08 0.72
CA LEU A 133 11.84 -1.92 -0.67
C LEU A 133 10.67 -2.28 -1.59
N ALA A 134 10.71 -1.75 -2.80
CA ALA A 134 9.69 -1.99 -3.80
C ALA A 134 10.27 -1.91 -5.21
N ARG A 135 9.56 -2.47 -6.18
CA ARG A 135 9.86 -2.29 -7.60
C ARG A 135 8.64 -1.80 -8.36
N PRO A 136 8.81 -0.98 -9.40
CA PRO A 136 7.71 -0.60 -10.27
C PRO A 136 7.10 -1.86 -10.90
N LYS A 137 5.77 -1.96 -10.86
CA LYS A 137 5.03 -3.09 -11.43
C LYS A 137 4.23 -2.67 -12.65
N GLU A 138 3.42 -1.61 -12.51
CA GLU A 138 2.56 -1.12 -13.58
C GLU A 138 2.36 0.39 -13.48
N ILE A 139 2.22 1.04 -14.64
CA ILE A 139 1.79 2.42 -14.74
C ILE A 139 0.28 2.41 -14.58
N ILE A 140 -0.23 3.26 -13.69
CA ILE A 140 -1.65 3.46 -13.49
C ILE A 140 -2.08 4.55 -14.47
N GLU A 141 -2.94 4.20 -15.41
CA GLU A 141 -3.53 5.14 -16.39
C GLU A 141 -4.63 6.01 -15.77
N LEU A 142 -4.51 6.34 -14.48
CA LEU A 142 -5.51 7.10 -13.72
C LEU A 142 -4.85 8.31 -13.08
N GLU A 143 -5.54 9.45 -13.16
CA GLU A 143 -5.14 10.64 -12.41
C GLU A 143 -5.47 10.45 -10.93
N ILE A 144 -4.41 10.57 -10.11
CA ILE A 144 -4.53 10.49 -8.67
C ILE A 144 -4.56 11.88 -8.10
N SER A 145 -5.76 12.33 -7.71
CA SER A 145 -5.96 13.63 -7.09
C SER A 145 -5.43 13.66 -5.65
N ASP A 146 -5.41 14.86 -5.09
CA ASP A 146 -5.13 15.05 -3.67
C ASP A 146 -6.20 14.45 -2.75
N ASN A 147 -7.44 14.35 -3.24
CA ASN A 147 -8.54 13.71 -2.56
C ASN A 147 -8.58 12.23 -2.93
N ASN A 148 -7.78 11.44 -2.23
CA ASN A 148 -7.76 9.99 -2.39
C ASN A 148 -7.87 9.27 -1.04
N ASP A 149 -8.37 8.04 -1.08
CA ASP A 149 -8.47 7.15 0.07
C ASP A 149 -7.90 5.76 -0.28
N ILE A 150 -7.33 5.09 0.72
CA ILE A 150 -6.90 3.68 0.59
C ILE A 150 -7.65 2.84 1.60
N LYS A 151 -8.38 1.85 1.11
CA LYS A 151 -9.09 0.88 1.93
C LYS A 151 -8.62 -0.55 1.68
N TRP A 152 -8.30 -1.26 2.76
CA TRP A 152 -8.04 -2.69 2.69
C TRP A 152 -9.36 -3.45 2.84
N LEU A 153 -9.81 -4.13 1.78
CA LEU A 153 -11.01 -4.98 1.80
C LEU A 153 -10.72 -6.36 2.39
N ALA A 154 -9.48 -6.81 2.26
CA ALA A 154 -8.91 -7.97 2.93
C ALA A 154 -7.44 -7.66 3.24
N ASN A 155 -6.72 -8.55 3.93
CA ASN A 155 -5.31 -8.28 4.25
C ASN A 155 -4.40 -8.19 3.01
N ASP A 156 -4.87 -8.68 1.87
CA ASP A 156 -4.13 -8.78 0.60
C ASP A 156 -4.86 -8.10 -0.56
N ILE A 157 -5.84 -7.23 -0.28
CA ILE A 157 -6.59 -6.46 -1.28
C ILE A 157 -6.70 -5.02 -0.82
N ALA A 158 -5.93 -4.13 -1.44
CA ALA A 158 -5.95 -2.69 -1.20
C ALA A 158 -6.62 -1.96 -2.37
N VAL A 159 -7.60 -1.12 -2.07
CA VAL A 159 -8.33 -0.29 -3.02
C VAL A 159 -7.91 1.15 -2.82
N LEU A 160 -7.32 1.74 -3.85
CA LEU A 160 -7.08 3.18 -3.95
C LEU A 160 -8.23 3.81 -4.72
N THR A 161 -8.91 4.76 -4.10
CA THR A 161 -9.98 5.54 -4.73
C THR A 161 -9.52 7.00 -4.83
N SER A 162 -9.51 7.55 -6.05
CA SER A 162 -9.21 8.95 -6.34
C SER A 162 -10.49 9.64 -6.81
N TYR A 163 -10.85 10.76 -6.17
CA TYR A 163 -12.09 11.49 -6.45
C TYR A 163 -11.83 12.71 -7.36
N ASP A 164 -11.31 12.44 -8.55
CA ASP A 164 -11.01 13.47 -9.56
C ASP A 164 -12.07 13.43 -10.68
N GLY A 165 -13.20 14.12 -10.45
CA GLY A 165 -14.31 14.21 -11.41
C GLY A 165 -15.64 13.66 -10.90
N GLU A 166 -16.57 13.41 -11.83
CA GLU A 166 -17.92 12.91 -11.49
C GLU A 166 -17.91 11.44 -11.06
N GLN A 167 -16.97 10.65 -11.57
CA GLN A 167 -16.79 9.25 -11.20
C GLN A 167 -15.43 9.00 -10.53
N PRO A 168 -15.38 8.15 -9.50
CA PRO A 168 -14.14 7.83 -8.81
C PRO A 168 -13.23 6.96 -9.69
N ASN A 169 -11.95 7.33 -9.76
CA ASN A 169 -10.90 6.51 -10.33
C ASN A 169 -10.45 5.47 -9.29
N ILE A 170 -10.55 4.19 -9.62
CA ILE A 170 -10.28 3.09 -8.67
C ILE A 170 -9.12 2.25 -9.18
N PHE A 171 -8.14 2.00 -8.33
CA PHE A 171 -7.06 1.05 -8.60
C PHE A 171 -6.95 0.04 -7.47
N ILE A 172 -6.69 -1.24 -7.79
CA ILE A 172 -6.60 -2.30 -6.78
C ILE A 172 -5.24 -2.99 -6.80
N GLY A 173 -4.56 -2.98 -5.66
CA GLY A 173 -3.38 -3.81 -5.41
C GLY A 173 -3.76 -5.15 -4.77
N THR A 174 -3.47 -6.26 -5.46
CA THR A 174 -3.81 -7.63 -5.01
C THR A 174 -2.55 -8.46 -4.71
N TYR A 175 -2.47 -9.08 -3.53
CA TYR A 175 -1.22 -9.67 -3.00
C TYR A 175 -1.20 -11.19 -2.83
N GLY A 176 -2.30 -11.88 -3.11
CA GLY A 176 -2.43 -13.32 -2.93
C GLY A 176 -3.33 -13.96 -3.96
N ASP A 177 -3.82 -15.14 -3.62
CA ASP A 177 -4.75 -15.93 -4.42
C ASP A 177 -5.78 -16.63 -3.51
N ARG A 178 -6.92 -17.07 -4.05
CA ARG A 178 -7.90 -17.94 -3.36
C ARG A 178 -7.93 -19.36 -3.92
N ASN A 179 -7.11 -19.64 -4.91
CA ASN A 179 -6.90 -20.96 -5.44
C ASN A 179 -5.65 -21.59 -4.79
N ASP A 180 -5.78 -22.83 -4.33
CA ASP A 180 -4.63 -23.64 -3.90
C ASP A 180 -3.84 -24.21 -5.11
N ALA A 181 -4.34 -24.00 -6.33
CA ALA A 181 -3.75 -24.44 -7.60
C ALA A 181 -3.21 -23.28 -8.45
N VAL A 182 -2.37 -23.62 -9.44
CA VAL A 182 -1.54 -22.68 -10.24
C VAL A 182 -2.33 -21.98 -11.37
N SER A 183 -3.61 -22.31 -11.57
CA SER A 183 -4.40 -21.80 -12.71
C SER A 183 -5.04 -20.44 -12.40
N TYR A 184 -4.83 -19.49 -13.29
CA TYR A 184 -5.50 -18.19 -13.29
C TYR A 184 -7.01 -18.35 -13.50
N TYR A 185 -7.82 -17.61 -12.76
CA TYR A 185 -9.29 -17.62 -12.87
C TYR A 185 -9.86 -16.20 -12.92
N TYR A 186 -11.11 -16.10 -13.35
CA TYR A 186 -11.85 -14.85 -13.46
C TYR A 186 -12.77 -14.69 -12.25
N VAL A 187 -12.54 -13.65 -11.44
CA VAL A 187 -13.30 -13.42 -10.19
C VAL A 187 -14.80 -13.43 -10.43
N ALA A 188 -15.26 -12.77 -11.49
CA ALA A 188 -16.68 -12.69 -11.80
C ALA A 188 -17.31 -14.06 -12.15
N ALA A 189 -16.53 -14.98 -12.72
CA ALA A 189 -16.96 -16.35 -12.97
C ALA A 189 -17.02 -17.17 -11.67
N GLU A 190 -16.08 -16.96 -10.76
CA GLU A 190 -16.04 -17.66 -9.47
C GLU A 190 -17.17 -17.22 -8.52
N ILE A 191 -17.74 -16.03 -8.69
CA ILE A 191 -18.83 -15.53 -7.86
C ILE A 191 -20.22 -15.75 -8.46
N GLN A 192 -20.38 -16.60 -9.49
CA GLN A 192 -21.69 -16.87 -10.09
C GLN A 192 -22.72 -17.33 -9.04
N GLY A 193 -23.83 -16.60 -8.93
CA GLY A 193 -24.85 -16.83 -7.91
C GLY A 193 -25.35 -15.55 -7.26
N ILE A 194 -26.07 -15.74 -6.15
CA ILE A 194 -26.64 -14.70 -5.31
C ILE A 194 -25.84 -14.63 -4.02
N TRP A 195 -25.32 -13.43 -3.75
CA TRP A 195 -24.62 -13.07 -2.52
C TRP A 195 -25.40 -11.97 -1.83
N GLU A 196 -25.64 -12.09 -0.53
CA GLU A 196 -26.54 -11.16 0.16
C GLU A 196 -26.16 -10.98 1.63
N ASN A 197 -26.51 -9.83 2.17
CA ASN A 197 -26.68 -9.58 3.59
C ASN A 197 -28.00 -8.83 3.83
N GLU A 198 -28.23 -8.32 5.03
CA GLU A 198 -29.49 -7.63 5.36
C GLU A 198 -29.77 -6.36 4.52
N ASP A 199 -28.72 -5.73 3.97
CA ASP A 199 -28.82 -4.42 3.32
C ASP A 199 -28.68 -4.48 1.78
N VAL A 200 -27.88 -5.42 1.26
CA VAL A 200 -27.42 -5.44 -0.13
C VAL A 200 -27.39 -6.85 -0.70
N ARG A 201 -27.80 -6.97 -1.97
CA ARG A 201 -27.73 -8.19 -2.78
C ARG A 201 -26.86 -7.98 -4.01
N VAL A 202 -26.02 -8.95 -4.31
CA VAL A 202 -25.25 -9.07 -5.56
C VAL A 202 -25.69 -10.34 -6.28
N LYS A 203 -26.09 -10.21 -7.53
CA LYS A 203 -26.41 -11.32 -8.42
C LYS A 203 -25.40 -11.35 -9.55
N SER A 204 -24.53 -12.35 -9.58
CA SER A 204 -23.64 -12.63 -10.71
C SER A 204 -24.24 -13.71 -11.60
N SER A 205 -24.24 -13.49 -12.90
CA SER A 205 -24.85 -14.38 -13.89
C SER A 205 -24.10 -14.30 -15.23
N PRO A 206 -24.42 -15.17 -16.20
CA PRO A 206 -23.84 -15.08 -17.54
C PRO A 206 -24.09 -13.74 -18.26
N ASP A 207 -25.09 -12.96 -17.84
CA ASP A 207 -25.41 -11.65 -18.43
C ASP A 207 -24.66 -10.48 -17.77
N GLY A 208 -23.91 -10.75 -16.70
CA GLY A 208 -23.16 -9.76 -15.93
C GLY A 208 -23.50 -9.78 -14.44
N VAL A 209 -23.28 -8.64 -13.78
CA VAL A 209 -23.44 -8.47 -12.34
C VAL A 209 -24.50 -7.42 -12.04
N GLN A 210 -25.48 -7.76 -11.22
CA GLN A 210 -26.49 -6.85 -10.70
C GLN A 210 -26.24 -6.58 -9.22
N ILE A 211 -26.25 -5.32 -8.82
CA ILE A 211 -26.20 -4.88 -7.41
C ILE A 211 -27.54 -4.28 -7.05
N THR A 212 -28.15 -4.75 -5.96
CA THR A 212 -29.39 -4.21 -5.41
C THR A 212 -29.15 -3.70 -3.99
N GLU A 213 -29.32 -2.40 -3.79
CA GLU A 213 -29.25 -1.72 -2.49
C GLU A 213 -30.48 -0.81 -2.34
N ASN A 214 -31.18 -0.86 -1.20
CA ASN A 214 -32.36 -0.02 -0.92
C ASN A 214 -33.44 -0.04 -2.03
N ASN A 215 -33.77 -1.22 -2.57
CA ASN A 215 -34.69 -1.43 -3.70
C ASN A 215 -34.28 -0.78 -5.04
N ARG A 216 -33.08 -0.21 -5.14
CA ARG A 216 -32.50 0.23 -6.41
C ARG A 216 -31.56 -0.85 -6.92
N SER A 217 -31.74 -1.26 -8.18
CA SER A 217 -30.86 -2.23 -8.84
C SER A 217 -30.07 -1.56 -9.95
N ILE A 218 -28.78 -1.87 -10.04
CA ILE A 218 -27.87 -1.41 -11.08
C ILE A 218 -27.29 -2.65 -11.75
N ASP A 219 -27.48 -2.75 -13.06
CA ASP A 219 -26.94 -3.83 -13.89
C ASP A 219 -25.65 -3.39 -14.57
N PHE A 220 -24.60 -4.18 -14.36
CA PHE A 220 -23.27 -4.05 -14.96
C PHE A 220 -23.08 -5.18 -15.97
N GLN A 221 -22.86 -4.81 -17.23
CA GLN A 221 -22.52 -5.75 -18.30
C GLN A 221 -21.05 -6.13 -18.23
N TRP A 222 -20.63 -7.21 -18.89
CA TRP A 222 -19.21 -7.63 -18.87
C TRP A 222 -18.20 -6.56 -19.27
N LYS A 223 -18.58 -5.64 -20.17
CA LYS A 223 -17.76 -4.49 -20.58
C LYS A 223 -17.58 -3.44 -19.49
N ASP A 224 -18.45 -3.43 -18.49
CA ASP A 224 -18.48 -2.52 -17.35
C ASP A 224 -17.64 -3.09 -16.18
N ILE A 225 -17.02 -4.27 -16.37
CA ILE A 225 -16.28 -5.01 -15.34
C ILE A 225 -14.80 -5.09 -15.70
N GLU A 226 -13.95 -4.63 -14.80
CA GLU A 226 -12.50 -4.68 -14.92
C GLU A 226 -11.91 -5.61 -13.86
N GLN A 227 -11.06 -6.55 -14.25
CA GLN A 227 -10.45 -7.51 -13.32
C GLN A 227 -9.09 -7.05 -12.81
N TYR A 228 -8.89 -7.19 -11.49
CA TYR A 228 -7.65 -6.88 -10.80
C TYR A 228 -7.07 -8.14 -10.15
N GLY A 229 -6.11 -8.77 -10.84
CA GLY A 229 -5.54 -10.06 -10.44
C GLY A 229 -6.61 -11.14 -10.31
N THR A 230 -6.44 -12.07 -9.39
CA THR A 230 -7.41 -13.16 -9.13
C THR A 230 -8.31 -12.88 -7.91
N LEU A 231 -8.27 -11.66 -7.35
CA LEU A 231 -8.90 -11.36 -6.06
C LEU A 231 -10.02 -10.34 -6.11
N ALA A 232 -10.06 -9.46 -7.12
CA ALA A 232 -11.06 -8.41 -7.17
C ALA A 232 -11.47 -8.02 -8.59
N ILE A 233 -12.66 -7.42 -8.69
CA ILE A 233 -13.18 -6.75 -9.89
C ILE A 233 -13.71 -5.36 -9.51
N VAL A 234 -13.60 -4.44 -10.45
CA VAL A 234 -14.22 -3.12 -10.38
C VAL A 234 -15.38 -3.07 -11.36
N LEU A 235 -16.51 -2.53 -10.92
CA LEU A 235 -17.73 -2.34 -11.69
C LEU A 235 -17.93 -0.84 -11.92
N ARG A 236 -17.85 -0.38 -13.17
CA ARG A 236 -18.03 1.04 -13.54
C ARG A 236 -18.99 1.16 -14.71
N LYS A 237 -19.98 2.05 -14.56
CA LYS A 237 -20.96 2.38 -15.58
C LYS A 237 -21.23 3.87 -15.53
N ASP A 238 -21.34 4.51 -16.69
CA ASP A 238 -21.57 5.95 -16.78
C ASP A 238 -22.78 6.39 -15.95
N HIS A 239 -22.60 7.48 -15.18
CA HIS A 239 -23.61 8.07 -14.29
C HIS A 239 -24.17 7.18 -13.17
N GLU A 240 -23.56 6.02 -12.91
CA GLU A 240 -23.88 5.17 -11.76
C GLU A 240 -22.73 5.14 -10.74
N ASP A 241 -23.03 4.70 -9.51
CA ASP A 241 -21.99 4.48 -8.49
C ASP A 241 -21.02 3.37 -8.95
N SER A 242 -19.73 3.56 -8.67
CA SER A 242 -18.70 2.55 -8.91
C SER A 242 -18.55 1.62 -7.72
N TRP A 243 -18.44 0.33 -8.00
CA TRP A 243 -18.38 -0.71 -6.98
C TRP A 243 -17.15 -1.59 -7.14
N VAL A 244 -16.68 -2.15 -6.03
CA VAL A 244 -15.62 -3.15 -6.02
C VAL A 244 -16.14 -4.41 -5.36
N ILE A 245 -15.95 -5.56 -6.03
CA ILE A 245 -16.16 -6.87 -5.43
C ILE A 245 -14.80 -7.52 -5.20
N ALA A 246 -14.56 -7.98 -3.98
CA ALA A 246 -13.32 -8.60 -3.55
C ALA A 246 -13.59 -9.95 -2.87
N LEU A 247 -12.73 -10.94 -3.13
CA LEU A 247 -12.82 -12.26 -2.52
C LEU A 247 -12.20 -12.25 -1.12
N ASN A 248 -13.00 -12.54 -0.09
CA ASN A 248 -12.51 -12.57 1.28
C ASN A 248 -11.58 -13.77 1.52
N LYS A 249 -10.86 -13.79 2.64
CA LYS A 249 -9.85 -14.83 2.93
C LYS A 249 -10.43 -16.24 3.10
N ASP A 250 -11.70 -16.32 3.47
CA ASP A 250 -12.46 -17.56 3.62
C ASP A 250 -13.07 -18.05 2.30
N PHE A 251 -13.03 -17.23 1.24
CA PHE A 251 -13.48 -17.63 -0.09
C PHE A 251 -12.61 -18.75 -0.64
N LYS A 252 -13.24 -19.79 -1.17
CA LYS A 252 -12.55 -20.91 -1.84
C LYS A 252 -13.02 -21.02 -3.28
N VAL A 253 -12.06 -20.93 -4.19
CA VAL A 253 -12.27 -21.18 -5.63
C VAL A 253 -12.71 -22.62 -5.81
N GLN A 254 -13.81 -22.82 -6.55
CA GLN A 254 -14.41 -24.14 -6.72
C GLN A 254 -14.37 -24.52 -8.20
N SER A 255 -13.53 -25.49 -8.54
CA SER A 255 -13.44 -26.03 -9.91
C SER A 255 -14.65 -26.89 -10.29
N ASP A 256 -15.38 -27.41 -9.30
CA ASP A 256 -16.56 -28.24 -9.49
C ASP A 256 -17.86 -27.44 -9.41
N ALA A 257 -18.46 -27.17 -10.56
CA ALA A 257 -19.72 -26.43 -10.68
C ALA A 257 -20.93 -27.15 -10.05
N SER A 258 -20.80 -28.37 -9.53
CA SER A 258 -21.88 -29.04 -8.79
C SER A 258 -21.88 -28.73 -7.29
N LYS A 259 -20.80 -28.16 -6.76
CA LYS A 259 -20.66 -27.87 -5.32
C LYS A 259 -21.02 -26.43 -5.01
N ASP A 260 -21.60 -26.20 -3.84
CA ASP A 260 -21.86 -24.84 -3.38
C ASP A 260 -20.56 -24.05 -3.22
N LEU A 261 -20.65 -22.74 -3.47
CA LEU A 261 -19.56 -21.80 -3.22
C LEU A 261 -19.38 -21.65 -1.71
N VAL A 262 -18.12 -21.50 -1.29
CA VAL A 262 -17.75 -21.44 0.14
C VAL A 262 -17.03 -20.13 0.42
N GLY A 263 -17.41 -19.50 1.53
CA GLY A 263 -16.83 -18.28 2.03
C GLY A 263 -17.71 -17.07 1.74
N SER A 264 -17.08 -15.89 1.71
CA SER A 264 -17.77 -14.62 1.58
C SER A 264 -17.08 -13.69 0.59
N ILE A 265 -17.80 -12.67 0.15
CA ILE A 265 -17.25 -11.59 -0.68
C ILE A 265 -17.42 -10.24 0.03
N SER A 266 -16.49 -9.33 -0.20
CA SER A 266 -16.63 -7.93 0.19
C SER A 266 -17.13 -7.11 -0.99
N LEU A 267 -18.16 -6.31 -0.76
CA LEU A 267 -18.66 -5.32 -1.70
C LEU A 267 -18.36 -3.92 -1.14
N TYR A 268 -17.68 -3.10 -1.91
CA TYR A 268 -17.32 -1.73 -1.54
C TYR A 268 -17.94 -0.72 -2.49
N ASN A 269 -18.71 0.22 -1.96
CA ASN A 269 -19.19 1.38 -2.71
C ASN A 269 -18.09 2.47 -2.69
N ALA A 270 -17.55 2.78 -3.86
CA ALA A 270 -16.48 3.78 -4.01
C ALA A 270 -17.03 5.20 -4.22
N SER A 271 -18.31 5.44 -3.98
CA SER A 271 -18.94 6.76 -4.11
C SER A 271 -18.45 7.72 -3.01
N PRO A 272 -18.06 8.97 -3.34
CA PRO A 272 -17.55 9.94 -2.37
C PRO A 272 -18.53 10.31 -1.26
N LYS A 273 -19.84 10.07 -1.46
CA LYS A 273 -20.90 10.39 -0.48
C LYS A 273 -21.18 9.25 0.50
N ASN A 274 -20.80 8.01 0.20
CA ASN A 274 -21.18 6.84 0.99
C ASN A 274 -20.19 5.68 0.84
N THR A 275 -19.01 5.80 1.46
CA THR A 275 -17.95 4.77 1.42
C THR A 275 -18.21 3.62 2.39
N LYS A 276 -19.12 2.71 2.02
CA LYS A 276 -19.47 1.52 2.81
C LYS A 276 -18.84 0.24 2.26
N VAL A 277 -18.48 -0.66 3.18
CA VAL A 277 -18.06 -2.03 2.85
C VAL A 277 -19.09 -2.98 3.45
N TYR A 278 -19.61 -3.85 2.61
CA TYR A 278 -20.55 -4.91 2.96
C TYR A 278 -19.85 -6.25 2.86
N ASN A 279 -20.05 -7.11 3.85
CA ASN A 279 -19.65 -8.50 3.78
C ASN A 279 -20.89 -9.33 3.40
N LEU A 280 -20.81 -10.10 2.32
CA LEU A 280 -21.93 -10.83 1.74
C LEU A 280 -21.67 -12.34 1.81
N GLY A 281 -22.69 -13.09 2.25
CA GLY A 281 -22.69 -14.54 2.26
C GLY A 281 -23.33 -15.11 1.00
N PHE A 282 -22.91 -16.31 0.59
CA PHE A 282 -23.53 -17.02 -0.52
C PHE A 282 -24.92 -17.55 -0.13
N ILE A 283 -25.91 -17.32 -1.00
CA ILE A 283 -27.30 -17.76 -0.79
C ILE A 283 -27.66 -18.92 -1.71
N SER A 284 -27.49 -18.74 -3.02
CA SER A 284 -27.88 -19.73 -4.02
C SER A 284 -27.24 -19.48 -5.37
N ARG A 285 -27.21 -20.49 -6.24
CA ARG A 285 -26.81 -20.33 -7.64
C ARG A 285 -27.90 -19.62 -8.45
N THR A 286 -27.46 -18.91 -9.48
CA THR A 286 -28.30 -18.37 -10.56
C THR A 286 -28.35 -19.40 -11.67
N TYR A 287 -29.49 -20.09 -11.81
CA TYR A 287 -29.77 -20.95 -12.96
C TYR A 287 -30.37 -20.13 -14.10
#